data_AF-A0A6A4SPS8-F1
#
_entry.id   AF-A0A6A4SPS8-F1
#
_cell.length_a   1.000
_cell.length_b   1.000
_cell.length_c   1.000
_cell.angle_alpha   90.00
_cell.angle_beta   90.00
_cell.angle_gamma   90.00
#
_symmetry.space_group_name_H-M   'P 1'
#
loop_
_entity.id
_entity.type
_entity.pdbx_description
1 polymer ?
#
loop_
_entity_poly.entity_id
_entity_poly.type
_entity_poly.pdbx_seq_one_letter_code
_entity_poly.pdbx_strand_id
1 'polypeptide(L)'
;MWRDAKKPTTILAELCRENSIPSPEYRATEVKVLNKIFKIPPDAVPEALLKKNQPSPEENAEMEEHAALSVLQRWGEMREFLPGALPLVAEHVEIRSLLNQDKPGLPQKEVVYKKKESFFSLEESEFRQPAVLTLQVWDYDRIAANDFLGSIELRLNDMVRPAKSSAQCSIDMAKDRASPRFSILRAKKMKGWWPLTRLKTAEDFEREEKEKEEEARNKKKKKKDKKSKDRRKKLKQEHIQFTDSSGNTFLRPTTSFNWFVNPMKTFIFLIWRKFKKFIIAVVILAILAVFLALLVYTLPQQISALIVNG
;
A
#
# COMPACT_ATOMS: atom_id res chain seq x y z
N MET A 1 5.13 -10.57 11.14
CA MET A 1 4.67 -9.75 10.00
C MET A 1 4.62 -8.30 10.46
N TRP A 2 5.42 -7.44 9.83
CA TRP A 2 5.56 -6.03 10.18
C TRP A 2 4.43 -5.19 9.56
N ARG A 3 3.95 -4.16 10.27
CA ARG A 3 2.76 -3.37 9.89
C ARG A 3 2.97 -1.85 9.98
N ASP A 4 4.19 -1.41 10.24
CA ASP A 4 4.50 0.02 10.38
C ASP A 4 4.84 0.66 9.03
N ALA A 5 4.68 1.97 8.94
CA ALA A 5 5.03 2.78 7.78
C ALA A 5 6.55 2.89 7.57
N LYS A 6 7.33 2.78 8.65
CA LYS A 6 8.81 2.76 8.58
C LYS A 6 9.34 1.32 8.55
N LYS A 7 10.48 1.11 7.90
CA LYS A 7 11.15 -0.19 7.87
C LYS A 7 11.74 -0.55 9.25
N PRO A 8 11.73 -1.84 9.66
CA PRO A 8 12.37 -2.29 10.90
C PRO A 8 13.81 -1.80 11.09
N THR A 9 14.64 -1.85 10.05
CA THR A 9 16.04 -1.35 10.10
C THR A 9 16.11 0.13 10.47
N THR A 10 15.21 0.93 9.91
CA THR A 10 15.15 2.39 10.14
C THR A 10 14.76 2.68 11.59
N ILE A 11 13.79 1.96 12.14
CA ILE A 11 13.38 2.14 13.53
C ILE A 11 14.47 1.70 14.50
N LEU A 12 15.14 0.57 14.22
CA LEU A 12 16.25 0.13 15.05
C LEU A 12 17.39 1.16 15.04
N ALA A 13 17.70 1.75 13.88
CA ALA A 13 18.69 2.81 13.77
C ALA A 13 18.26 4.11 14.51
N GLU A 14 16.98 4.50 14.42
CA GLU A 14 16.43 5.64 15.17
C GLU A 14 16.53 5.40 16.68
N LEU A 15 16.18 4.21 17.16
CA LEU A 15 16.31 3.84 18.58
C LEU A 15 17.77 3.87 19.03
N CYS A 16 18.70 3.39 18.21
CA CYS A 16 20.12 3.49 18.51
C CYS A 16 20.58 4.95 18.63
N ARG A 17 20.14 5.81 17.70
CA ARG A 17 20.48 7.24 17.70
C ARG A 17 19.89 7.96 18.92
N GLU A 18 18.63 7.70 19.27
CA GLU A 18 17.97 8.30 20.44
C GLU A 18 18.67 7.92 21.75
N ASN A 19 19.16 6.68 21.85
CA ASN A 19 19.91 6.20 23.00
C ASN A 19 21.42 6.52 22.92
N SER A 20 21.86 7.31 21.93
CA SER A 20 23.26 7.72 21.73
C SER A 20 24.23 6.53 21.62
N ILE A 21 23.77 5.42 21.01
CA ILE A 21 24.60 4.23 20.76
C ILE A 21 24.96 4.11 19.27
N PRO A 22 26.04 3.36 18.95
CA PRO A 22 26.41 3.10 17.56
C PRO A 22 25.28 2.43 16.77
N SER A 23 25.31 2.63 15.45
CA SER A 23 24.37 1.93 14.54
C SER A 23 24.51 0.41 14.66
N PRO A 24 23.40 -0.34 14.50
CA PRO A 24 23.42 -1.79 14.61
C PRO A 24 24.32 -2.42 13.53
N GLU A 25 25.13 -3.40 13.91
CA GLU A 25 25.98 -4.16 13.00
C GLU A 25 25.25 -5.47 12.64
N TYR A 26 24.88 -5.61 11.37
CA TYR A 26 24.20 -6.80 10.86
C TYR A 26 25.21 -7.83 10.36
N ARG A 27 25.02 -9.08 10.79
CA ARG A 27 25.76 -10.25 10.32
C ARG A 27 24.75 -11.32 9.89
N ALA A 28 25.22 -12.35 9.18
CA ALA A 28 24.35 -13.36 8.58
C ALA A 28 23.40 -14.07 9.57
N THR A 29 23.83 -14.27 10.82
CA THR A 29 23.05 -15.01 11.84
C THR A 29 22.86 -14.24 13.13
N GLU A 30 23.39 -13.03 13.22
CA GLU A 30 23.40 -12.25 14.45
C GLU A 30 23.38 -10.75 14.17
N VAL A 31 22.79 -9.99 15.08
CA VAL A 31 22.82 -8.53 15.05
C VAL A 31 23.44 -8.04 16.34
N LYS A 32 24.48 -7.22 16.22
CA LYS A 32 25.14 -6.62 17.38
C LYS A 32 24.63 -5.20 17.58
N VAL A 33 24.13 -4.95 18.78
CA VAL A 33 23.70 -3.63 19.24
C VAL A 33 24.48 -3.30 20.50
N LEU A 34 25.39 -2.32 20.42
CA LEU A 34 26.32 -1.97 21.50
C LEU A 34 27.11 -3.21 21.99
N ASN A 35 26.84 -3.69 23.21
CA ASN A 35 27.47 -4.85 23.83
C ASN A 35 26.60 -6.12 23.83
N LYS A 36 25.38 -6.04 23.27
CA LYS A 36 24.46 -7.18 23.17
C LYS A 36 24.50 -7.76 21.76
N ILE A 37 24.58 -9.09 21.69
CA ILE A 37 24.49 -9.84 20.43
C ILE A 37 23.16 -10.59 20.41
N PHE A 38 22.34 -10.29 19.43
CA PHE A 38 21.07 -10.96 19.18
C PHE A 38 21.27 -12.06 18.15
N LYS A 39 21.07 -13.32 18.56
CA LYS A 39 21.03 -14.45 17.63
C LYS A 39 19.70 -14.44 16.89
N ILE A 40 19.75 -14.46 15.56
CA ILE A 40 18.56 -14.47 14.70
C ILE A 40 18.17 -15.92 14.48
N PRO A 41 16.96 -16.33 14.90
CA PRO A 41 16.54 -17.71 14.74
C PRO A 41 16.19 -17.97 13.25
N PRO A 42 16.42 -19.19 12.74
CA PRO A 42 16.29 -19.50 11.30
C PRO A 42 14.85 -19.45 10.79
N ASP A 43 13.86 -19.45 11.69
CA ASP A 43 12.43 -19.27 11.42
C ASP A 43 12.04 -17.79 11.19
N ALA A 44 12.86 -16.83 11.63
CA ALA A 44 12.61 -15.41 11.44
C ALA A 44 12.91 -14.92 10.01
N VAL A 45 13.70 -15.68 9.25
CA VAL A 45 14.11 -15.38 7.87
C VAL A 45 13.48 -16.40 6.92
N PRO A 46 12.89 -16.00 5.79
CA PRO A 46 12.33 -16.92 4.81
C PRO A 46 13.38 -17.94 4.32
N GLU A 47 13.06 -19.25 4.35
CA GLU A 47 13.97 -20.32 3.91
C GLU A 47 14.50 -20.14 2.47
N ALA A 48 13.75 -19.44 1.62
CA ALA A 48 14.13 -19.13 0.25
C ALA A 48 15.40 -18.25 0.18
N LEU A 49 15.60 -17.37 1.16
CA LEU A 49 16.78 -16.49 1.24
C LEU A 49 17.99 -17.22 1.82
N LEU A 50 17.77 -18.25 2.64
CA LEU A 50 18.83 -19.04 3.28
C LEU A 50 19.51 -20.05 2.34
N LYS A 51 18.85 -20.44 1.24
CA LYS A 51 19.33 -21.50 0.32
C LYS A 51 20.30 -21.01 -0.78
N LYS A 52 20.61 -19.71 -0.85
CA LYS A 52 21.50 -19.15 -1.88
C LYS A 52 22.89 -18.84 -1.32
N ASN A 53 23.92 -19.42 -1.94
CA ASN A 53 25.33 -19.17 -1.57
C ASN A 53 25.83 -17.76 -1.93
N GLN A 54 25.17 -17.06 -2.86
CA GLN A 54 25.42 -15.66 -3.22
C GLN A 54 24.10 -14.91 -3.31
N PRO A 55 23.62 -14.33 -2.20
CA PRO A 55 22.43 -13.47 -2.21
C PRO A 55 22.73 -12.16 -2.95
N SER A 56 21.74 -11.70 -3.71
CA SER A 56 21.77 -10.39 -4.36
C SER A 56 21.72 -9.25 -3.32
N PRO A 57 22.09 -8.00 -3.69
CA PRO A 57 22.02 -6.85 -2.79
C PRO A 57 20.62 -6.62 -2.22
N GLU A 58 19.57 -6.91 -2.99
CA GLU A 58 18.17 -6.80 -2.57
C GLU A 58 17.81 -7.86 -1.51
N GLU A 59 18.28 -9.09 -1.69
CA GLU A 59 18.07 -10.18 -0.73
C GLU A 59 18.81 -9.96 0.59
N ASN A 60 19.99 -9.33 0.54
CA ASN A 60 20.71 -8.93 1.75
C ASN A 60 19.93 -7.86 2.53
N ALA A 61 19.36 -6.86 1.83
CA ALA A 61 18.53 -5.86 2.47
C ALA A 61 17.27 -6.48 3.11
N GLU A 62 16.61 -7.42 2.44
CA GLU A 62 15.48 -8.15 3.02
C GLU A 62 15.87 -8.93 4.28
N MET A 63 17.03 -9.62 4.25
CA MET A 63 17.55 -10.34 5.41
C MET A 63 17.83 -9.40 6.59
N GLU A 64 18.38 -8.22 6.34
CA GLU A 64 18.59 -7.18 7.37
C GLU A 64 17.26 -6.71 7.98
N GLU A 65 16.20 -6.53 7.18
CA GLU A 65 14.87 -6.18 7.70
C GLU A 65 14.29 -7.25 8.62
N HIS A 66 14.43 -8.52 8.25
CA HIS A 66 13.99 -9.64 9.07
C HIS A 66 14.79 -9.75 10.38
N ALA A 67 16.11 -9.53 10.31
CA ALA A 67 16.98 -9.52 11.47
C ALA A 67 16.65 -8.36 12.42
N ALA A 68 16.49 -7.14 11.89
CA ALA A 68 16.11 -5.96 12.65
C ALA A 68 14.76 -6.15 13.36
N LEU A 69 13.77 -6.75 12.69
CA LEU A 69 12.47 -7.06 13.29
C LEU A 69 12.60 -8.00 14.50
N SER A 70 13.41 -9.04 14.38
CA SER A 70 13.66 -9.99 15.48
C SER A 70 14.33 -9.33 16.69
N VAL A 71 15.18 -8.31 16.45
CA VAL A 71 15.80 -7.49 17.51
C VAL A 71 14.75 -6.59 18.17
N LEU A 72 13.92 -5.90 17.39
CA LEU A 72 12.89 -5.00 17.92
C LEU A 72 11.88 -5.74 18.83
N GLN A 73 11.47 -6.95 18.44
CA GLN A 73 10.58 -7.78 19.27
C GLN A 73 11.20 -8.16 20.62
N ARG A 74 12.52 -8.23 20.70
CA ARG A 74 13.31 -8.58 21.89
C ARG A 74 14.04 -7.39 22.49
N TRP A 75 13.64 -6.16 22.13
CA TRP A 75 14.32 -4.94 22.59
C TRP A 75 14.34 -4.80 24.11
N GLY A 76 13.39 -5.43 24.81
CA GLY A 76 13.39 -5.49 26.27
C GLY A 76 14.65 -6.13 26.89
N GLU A 77 15.36 -6.99 26.16
CA GLU A 77 16.65 -7.56 26.60
C GLU A 77 17.76 -6.52 26.69
N MET A 78 17.63 -5.37 25.99
CA MET A 78 18.61 -4.28 26.07
C MET A 78 18.56 -3.54 27.41
N ARG A 79 17.55 -3.79 28.25
CA ARG A 79 17.40 -3.13 29.56
C ARG A 79 18.61 -3.32 30.48
N GLU A 80 19.33 -4.43 30.33
CA GLU A 80 20.56 -4.70 31.07
C GLU A 80 21.71 -3.74 30.70
N PHE A 81 21.69 -3.21 29.48
CA PHE A 81 22.76 -2.38 28.92
C PHE A 81 22.36 -0.90 28.80
N LEU A 82 21.05 -0.62 28.72
CA LEU A 82 20.49 0.71 28.54
C LEU A 82 19.42 0.97 29.61
N PRO A 83 19.70 1.84 30.60
CA PRO A 83 18.69 2.28 31.57
C PRO A 83 17.67 3.18 30.86
N GLY A 84 16.63 2.56 30.29
CA GLY A 84 15.63 3.23 29.46
C GLY A 84 15.10 2.37 28.32
N ALA A 85 15.77 1.26 27.98
CA ALA A 85 15.25 0.29 27.02
C ALA A 85 14.06 -0.45 27.62
N LEU A 86 12.86 0.00 27.28
CA LEU A 86 11.62 -0.69 27.59
C LEU A 86 11.32 -1.71 26.48
N PRO A 87 10.66 -2.83 26.79
CA PRO A 87 10.08 -3.68 25.76
C PRO A 87 9.23 -2.81 24.84
N LEU A 88 9.48 -2.89 23.53
CA LEU A 88 8.59 -2.28 22.55
C LEU A 88 7.26 -3.04 22.69
N VAL A 89 6.33 -2.44 23.43
CA VAL A 89 5.00 -3.00 23.62
C VAL A 89 4.40 -3.10 22.22
N ALA A 90 4.00 -4.30 21.83
CA ALA A 90 3.19 -4.52 20.65
C ALA A 90 1.87 -3.79 20.89
N GLU A 91 1.83 -2.50 20.54
CA GLU A 91 0.69 -1.61 20.72
C GLU A 91 0.30 -1.46 22.22
N HIS A 92 0.65 -0.33 22.87
CA HIS A 92 0.08 -0.02 24.18
C HIS A 92 -1.43 0.27 24.00
N VAL A 93 -2.25 -0.77 24.10
CA VAL A 93 -3.71 -0.66 24.03
C VAL A 93 -4.22 -0.29 25.42
N GLU A 94 -4.52 0.99 25.64
CA GLU A 94 -5.23 1.42 26.84
C GLU A 94 -6.70 0.98 26.76
N ILE A 95 -7.07 -0.08 27.50
CA ILE A 95 -8.43 -0.65 27.50
C ILE A 95 -9.28 0.02 28.58
N ARG A 96 -9.50 1.34 28.48
CA ARG A 96 -10.46 2.06 29.32
C ARG A 96 -11.70 2.43 28.52
N SER A 97 -12.89 2.34 29.13
CA SER A 97 -14.10 2.83 28.47
C SER A 97 -14.07 4.35 28.37
N LEU A 98 -14.22 4.89 27.16
CA LEU A 98 -14.33 6.33 26.90
C LEU A 98 -15.66 6.93 27.36
N LEU A 99 -16.65 6.08 27.63
CA LEU A 99 -17.97 6.46 28.14
C LEU A 99 -18.36 5.55 29.31
N ASN A 100 -18.60 6.14 30.48
CA ASN A 100 -19.11 5.43 31.64
C ASN A 100 -20.42 6.07 32.09
N GLN A 101 -21.54 5.35 31.96
CA GLN A 101 -22.87 5.85 32.32
C GLN A 101 -23.03 6.02 33.84
N ASP A 102 -22.28 5.24 34.63
CA ASP A 102 -22.40 5.20 36.08
C ASP A 102 -21.56 6.28 36.79
N LYS A 103 -20.70 7.00 36.05
CA LYS A 103 -19.83 8.07 36.58
C LYS A 103 -19.80 9.29 35.65
N PRO A 104 -20.83 10.16 35.68
CA PRO A 104 -20.91 11.35 34.83
C PRO A 104 -19.86 12.43 35.14
N GLY A 105 -19.24 12.40 36.33
CA GLY A 105 -18.24 13.40 36.75
C GLY A 105 -16.82 13.20 36.23
N LEU A 106 -16.53 12.09 35.53
CA LEU A 106 -15.24 11.87 34.87
C LEU A 106 -15.21 12.56 33.51
N PRO A 107 -14.04 13.04 33.03
CA PRO A 107 -13.91 13.53 31.65
C PRO A 107 -14.26 12.40 30.67
N GLN A 108 -15.42 12.50 30.04
CA GLN A 108 -15.92 11.56 29.04
C GLN A 108 -15.48 11.99 27.65
N LYS A 109 -15.32 11.03 26.72
CA LYS A 109 -15.02 11.24 25.28
C LYS A 109 -13.58 11.68 24.94
N GLU A 110 -12.72 11.79 25.95
CA GLU A 110 -11.31 12.11 25.82
C GLU A 110 -10.47 10.94 26.34
N VAL A 111 -9.35 10.68 25.69
CA VAL A 111 -8.31 9.79 26.17
C VAL A 111 -7.51 10.59 27.20
N VAL A 112 -7.40 10.06 28.42
CA VAL A 112 -6.61 10.69 29.48
C VAL A 112 -5.48 9.75 29.82
N TYR A 113 -4.25 10.15 29.53
CA TYR A 113 -3.07 9.39 29.88
C TYR A 113 -2.18 10.20 30.81
N LYS A 114 -1.47 9.50 31.69
CA LYS A 114 -0.49 10.10 32.60
C LYS A 114 0.89 9.96 31.97
N LYS A 115 1.59 11.08 31.83
CA LYS A 115 2.97 11.09 31.32
C LYS A 115 3.79 12.09 32.13
N LYS A 116 5.02 11.70 32.46
CA LYS A 116 6.01 12.63 33.01
C LYS A 116 6.49 13.55 31.88
N GLU A 117 6.43 14.87 32.09
CA GLU A 117 6.84 15.85 31.07
C GLU A 117 8.33 15.74 30.73
N SER A 118 9.13 15.30 31.70
CA SER A 118 10.56 15.04 31.57
C SER A 118 10.95 13.78 32.34
N PHE A 119 12.03 13.11 31.93
CA PHE A 119 12.60 11.97 32.64
C PHE A 119 12.91 12.28 34.12
N PHE A 120 13.17 13.55 34.44
CA PHE A 120 13.45 14.03 35.79
C PHE A 120 12.22 14.56 36.54
N SER A 121 11.04 14.62 35.90
CA SER A 121 9.82 15.04 36.58
C SER A 121 9.40 13.97 37.58
N LEU A 122 9.33 14.36 38.86
CA LEU A 122 8.81 13.51 39.93
C LEU A 122 7.30 13.28 39.79
N GLU A 123 6.59 14.27 39.26
CA GLU A 123 5.13 14.27 39.15
C GLU A 123 4.68 13.88 37.74
N GLU A 124 3.66 13.01 37.69
CA GLU A 124 3.02 12.58 36.45
C GLU A 124 1.92 13.58 36.06
N SER A 125 2.03 14.18 34.88
CA SER A 125 1.02 15.10 34.37
C SER A 125 -0.08 14.35 33.63
N GLU A 126 -1.33 14.76 33.85
CA GLU A 126 -2.51 14.21 33.13
C GLU A 126 -2.73 14.97 31.82
N PHE A 127 -2.55 14.28 30.70
CA PHE A 127 -2.81 14.83 29.37
C PHE A 127 -4.17 14.35 28.86
N ARG A 128 -4.94 15.28 28.28
CA ARG A 128 -6.26 14.99 27.69
C ARG A 128 -6.21 15.21 26.20
N GLN A 129 -6.58 14.19 25.44
CA GLN A 129 -6.64 14.26 23.99
C GLN A 129 -7.97 13.71 23.46
N PRO A 130 -8.55 14.31 22.41
CA PRO A 130 -9.76 13.76 21.80
C PRO A 130 -9.46 12.37 21.23
N ALA A 131 -10.38 11.43 21.40
CA ALA A 131 -10.25 10.12 20.78
C ALA A 131 -10.46 10.23 19.26
N VAL A 132 -9.39 10.03 18.49
CA VAL A 132 -9.40 10.07 17.02
C VAL A 132 -9.10 8.68 16.49
N LEU A 133 -9.96 8.19 15.61
CA LEU A 133 -9.73 6.97 14.84
C LEU A 133 -9.14 7.34 13.49
N THR A 134 -7.91 6.90 13.25
CA THR A 134 -7.24 7.06 11.96
C THR A 134 -7.26 5.73 11.23
N LEU A 135 -7.93 5.69 10.07
CA LEU A 135 -7.95 4.53 9.19
C LEU A 135 -7.05 4.82 8.00
N GLN A 136 -6.10 3.91 7.72
CA GLN A 136 -5.18 4.02 6.61
C GLN A 136 -5.28 2.77 5.73
N VAL A 137 -5.24 2.98 4.41
CA VAL A 137 -5.23 1.91 3.42
C VAL A 137 -3.95 2.01 2.60
N TRP A 138 -3.26 0.87 2.50
CA TRP A 138 -2.01 0.70 1.79
C TRP A 138 -2.22 -0.38 0.72
N ASP A 139 -1.69 -0.16 -0.48
CA ASP A 139 -1.58 -1.21 -1.49
C ASP A 139 -0.35 -2.04 -1.19
N TYR A 140 -0.55 -3.34 -0.98
CA TYR A 140 0.53 -4.26 -0.65
C TYR A 140 1.02 -4.92 -1.93
N ASP A 141 2.09 -4.37 -2.49
CA ASP A 141 2.77 -4.97 -3.63
C ASP A 141 3.84 -5.95 -3.15
N ARG A 142 3.79 -7.18 -3.68
CA ARG A 142 4.75 -8.24 -3.32
C ARG A 142 6.19 -7.97 -3.74
N ILE A 143 6.43 -6.97 -4.60
CA ILE A 143 7.71 -6.75 -5.31
C ILE A 143 8.17 -5.28 -5.24
N ALA A 144 7.30 -4.34 -4.82
CA ALA A 144 7.62 -2.91 -4.76
C ALA A 144 7.37 -2.35 -3.36
N ALA A 145 7.78 -1.09 -3.12
CA ALA A 145 7.41 -0.39 -1.90
C ALA A 145 5.88 -0.26 -1.81
N ASN A 146 5.32 -0.42 -0.60
CA ASN A 146 3.88 -0.32 -0.40
C ASN A 146 3.39 1.10 -0.70
N ASP A 147 2.45 1.23 -1.62
CA ASP A 147 1.88 2.51 -2.00
C ASP A 147 0.77 2.92 -1.03
N PHE A 148 0.90 4.10 -0.44
CA PHE A 148 -0.15 4.66 0.41
C PHE A 148 -1.34 5.11 -0.45
N LEU A 149 -2.49 4.44 -0.28
CA LEU A 149 -3.70 4.75 -1.05
C LEU A 149 -4.48 5.90 -0.40
N GLY A 150 -4.60 5.94 0.92
CA GLY A 150 -5.28 7.06 1.56
C GLY A 150 -5.60 6.83 3.03
N SER A 151 -5.97 7.92 3.69
CA SER A 151 -6.37 7.92 5.08
C SER A 151 -7.67 8.67 5.30
N ILE A 152 -8.28 8.41 6.44
CA ILE A 152 -9.34 9.24 7.00
C ILE A 152 -9.16 9.31 8.52
N GLU A 153 -9.34 10.49 9.06
CA GLU A 153 -9.30 10.76 10.49
C GLU A 153 -10.71 11.08 10.99
N LEU A 154 -11.17 10.33 11.99
CA LEU A 154 -12.54 10.43 12.50
C LEU A 154 -12.48 10.64 14.01
N ARG A 155 -12.86 11.84 14.47
CA ARG A 155 -13.02 12.13 15.90
C ARG A 155 -14.21 11.35 16.43
N LEU A 156 -14.02 10.40 17.34
CA LEU A 156 -15.07 9.46 17.77
C LEU A 156 -16.29 10.15 18.41
N ASN A 157 -16.08 11.29 19.06
CA ASN A 157 -17.15 12.09 19.63
C ASN A 157 -18.05 12.74 18.54
N ASP A 158 -17.49 13.03 17.38
CA ASP A 158 -18.12 13.86 16.35
C ASP A 158 -17.63 13.43 14.95
N MET A 159 -18.04 12.24 14.52
CA MET A 159 -17.68 11.64 13.23
C MET A 159 -18.64 12.10 12.13
N VAL A 160 -18.16 12.27 10.90
CA VAL A 160 -19.07 12.44 9.74
C VAL A 160 -19.92 11.18 9.54
N ARG A 161 -21.22 11.37 9.31
CA ARG A 161 -22.15 10.25 9.11
C ARG A 161 -21.76 9.45 7.86
N PRO A 162 -21.73 8.11 7.93
CA PRO A 162 -21.40 7.30 6.76
C PRO A 162 -22.45 7.43 5.65
N ALA A 163 -21.99 7.29 4.40
CA ALA A 163 -22.89 7.08 3.27
C ALA A 163 -23.43 5.64 3.30
N LYS A 164 -24.69 5.46 2.88
CA LYS A 164 -25.34 4.13 2.86
C LYS A 164 -24.83 3.24 1.72
N SER A 165 -24.37 3.83 0.63
CA SER A 165 -23.83 3.13 -0.54
C SER A 165 -22.53 3.76 -1.03
N SER A 166 -21.72 2.98 -1.76
CA SER A 166 -20.47 3.45 -2.36
C SER A 166 -20.68 4.57 -3.39
N ALA A 167 -21.82 4.58 -4.08
CA ALA A 167 -22.19 5.60 -5.06
C ALA A 167 -22.50 6.96 -4.42
N GLN A 168 -23.02 6.97 -3.20
CA GLN A 168 -23.33 8.19 -2.43
C GLN A 168 -22.13 8.73 -1.65
N CYS A 169 -21.02 7.98 -1.60
CA CYS A 169 -19.79 8.39 -0.96
C CYS A 169 -19.08 9.45 -1.84
N SER A 170 -19.24 10.72 -1.45
CA SER A 170 -18.61 11.88 -2.10
C SER A 170 -17.38 12.35 -1.33
N ILE A 171 -16.48 13.05 -2.03
CA ILE A 171 -15.26 13.58 -1.42
C ILE A 171 -15.55 14.74 -0.45
N ASP A 172 -16.68 15.44 -0.61
CA ASP A 172 -17.11 16.51 0.29
C ASP A 172 -17.31 16.04 1.74
N MET A 173 -17.55 14.75 1.95
CA MET A 173 -17.65 14.16 3.29
C MET A 173 -16.30 14.12 4.02
N ALA A 174 -15.17 14.22 3.32
CA ALA A 174 -13.83 14.26 3.91
C ALA A 174 -13.47 15.65 4.45
N LYS A 175 -14.27 16.69 4.15
CA LYS A 175 -14.03 18.04 4.67
C LYS A 175 -14.25 18.06 6.18
N ASP A 176 -13.41 18.83 6.88
CA ASP A 176 -13.30 18.81 8.33
C ASP A 176 -14.63 19.13 9.06
N ARG A 177 -15.49 19.93 8.43
CA ARG A 177 -16.83 20.34 8.92
C ARG A 177 -18.00 19.76 8.14
N ALA A 178 -17.81 18.64 7.46
CA ALA A 178 -18.90 17.96 6.76
C ALA A 178 -20.04 17.59 7.74
N SER A 179 -21.26 17.92 7.35
CA SER A 179 -22.50 17.60 8.06
C SER A 179 -23.31 16.59 7.26
N PRO A 180 -24.13 15.72 7.88
CA PRO A 180 -24.41 15.60 9.32
C PRO A 180 -23.34 14.79 10.08
N ARG A 181 -23.17 15.10 11.37
CA ARG A 181 -22.19 14.46 12.24
C ARG A 181 -22.86 13.60 13.31
N PHE A 182 -22.08 12.69 13.89
CA PHE A 182 -22.58 11.61 14.73
C PHE A 182 -21.51 11.11 15.72
N SER A 183 -21.91 10.78 16.95
CA SER A 183 -21.02 10.31 18.01
C SER A 183 -21.09 8.78 18.16
N ILE A 184 -20.02 8.04 17.81
CA ILE A 184 -20.03 6.57 17.93
C ILE A 184 -20.14 6.09 19.38
N LEU A 185 -19.66 6.92 20.32
CA LEU A 185 -19.78 6.68 21.75
C LEU A 185 -21.24 6.54 22.20
N ARG A 186 -22.19 7.15 21.48
CA ARG A 186 -23.64 7.05 21.77
C ARG A 186 -24.33 5.86 21.09
N ALA A 187 -24.06 5.59 19.79
CA ALA A 187 -24.72 4.47 19.10
C ALA A 187 -24.06 3.10 19.28
N LYS A 188 -22.83 3.04 19.84
CA LYS A 188 -22.03 1.82 20.06
C LYS A 188 -21.58 1.06 18.80
N LYS A 189 -22.33 1.11 17.69
CA LYS A 189 -22.01 0.44 16.41
C LYS A 189 -22.42 1.31 15.22
N MET A 190 -21.65 1.23 14.14
CA MET A 190 -21.94 1.91 12.87
C MET A 190 -21.42 1.13 11.69
N LYS A 191 -22.08 1.27 10.54
CA LYS A 191 -21.65 0.69 9.27
C LYS A 191 -21.99 1.64 8.13
N GLY A 192 -21.06 1.79 7.20
CA GLY A 192 -21.31 2.44 5.92
C GLY A 192 -19.99 2.84 5.25
N TRP A 193 -20.06 3.86 4.39
CA TRP A 193 -18.97 4.21 3.49
C TRP A 193 -18.41 5.60 3.81
N TRP A 194 -17.08 5.71 3.80
CA TRP A 194 -16.34 6.95 3.92
C TRP A 194 -15.39 7.13 2.74
N PRO A 195 -15.16 8.37 2.28
CA PRO A 195 -14.11 8.64 1.31
C PRO A 195 -12.76 8.59 2.02
N LEU A 196 -11.85 7.74 1.55
CA LEU A 196 -10.45 7.87 1.92
C LEU A 196 -9.77 8.83 0.96
N THR A 197 -8.92 9.68 1.52
CA THR A 197 -8.24 10.73 0.77
C THR A 197 -6.76 10.71 1.07
N ARG A 198 -5.93 11.02 0.08
CA ARG A 198 -4.49 11.23 0.25
C ARG A 198 -4.12 12.65 -0.12
N LEU A 199 -3.18 13.24 0.61
CA LEU A 199 -2.58 14.50 0.22
C LEU A 199 -1.84 14.30 -1.11
N LYS A 200 -1.97 15.24 -2.04
CA LYS A 200 -1.15 15.22 -3.26
C LYS A 200 0.32 15.43 -2.92
N THR A 201 1.18 14.51 -3.34
CA THR A 201 2.63 14.69 -3.29
C THR A 201 3.13 15.40 -4.54
N ALA A 202 4.36 15.95 -4.50
CA ALA A 202 4.99 16.60 -5.64
C ALA A 202 5.04 15.68 -6.88
N GLU A 203 5.31 14.39 -6.68
CA GLU A 203 5.34 13.37 -7.74
C GLU A 203 3.98 13.19 -8.44
N ASP A 204 2.87 13.34 -7.71
CA ASP A 204 1.54 13.30 -8.32
C ASP A 204 1.27 14.51 -9.20
N PHE A 205 1.74 15.69 -8.79
CA PHE A 205 1.63 16.90 -9.61
C PHE A 205 2.40 16.72 -10.92
N GLU A 206 3.64 16.22 -10.85
CA GLU A 206 4.44 15.95 -12.04
C GLU A 206 3.80 14.89 -12.96
N ARG A 207 3.23 13.82 -12.39
CA ARG A 207 2.53 12.78 -13.17
C ARG A 207 1.30 13.37 -13.87
N GLU A 208 0.51 14.19 -13.17
CA GLU A 208 -0.66 14.87 -13.74
C GLU A 208 -0.27 15.86 -14.86
N GLU A 209 0.83 16.58 -14.70
CA GLU A 209 1.38 17.45 -15.75
C GLU A 209 1.81 16.64 -16.98
N LYS A 210 2.54 15.53 -16.78
CA LYS A 210 2.93 14.62 -17.87
C LYS A 210 1.71 14.04 -18.59
N GLU A 211 0.68 13.62 -17.86
CA GLU A 211 -0.58 13.14 -18.44
C GLU A 211 -1.33 14.24 -19.21
N LYS A 212 -1.38 15.47 -18.69
CA LYS A 212 -1.97 16.62 -19.40
C LYS A 212 -1.21 16.95 -20.67
N GLU A 213 0.12 16.92 -20.64
CA GLU A 213 0.96 17.10 -21.82
C GLU A 213 0.73 15.99 -22.85
N GLU A 214 0.65 14.74 -22.41
CA GLU A 214 0.40 13.60 -23.28
C GLU A 214 -1.02 13.65 -23.88
N GLU A 215 -2.02 14.02 -23.09
CA GLU A 215 -3.38 14.30 -23.58
C GLU A 215 -3.39 15.45 -24.59
N ALA A 216 -2.65 16.52 -24.35
CA ALA A 216 -2.54 17.65 -25.28
C ALA A 216 -1.87 17.21 -26.59
N ARG A 217 -0.81 16.38 -26.52
CA ARG A 217 -0.17 15.76 -27.68
C ARG A 217 -1.13 14.83 -28.42
N ASN A 218 -1.91 14.01 -27.71
CA ASN A 218 -2.92 13.12 -28.29
C ASN A 218 -4.12 13.88 -28.89
N LYS A 219 -4.56 14.99 -28.29
CA LYS A 219 -5.56 15.91 -28.86
C LYS A 219 -5.03 16.63 -30.10
N LYS A 220 -3.75 17.01 -30.12
CA LYS A 220 -3.08 17.58 -31.31
C LYS A 220 -2.98 16.55 -32.45
N LYS A 221 -2.66 15.28 -32.14
CA LYS A 221 -2.68 14.17 -33.11
C LYS A 221 -4.10 13.87 -33.63
N LYS A 222 -5.10 13.84 -32.75
CA LYS A 222 -6.52 13.65 -33.13
C LYS A 222 -7.12 14.86 -33.87
N LYS A 223 -6.60 16.08 -33.70
CA LYS A 223 -7.04 17.24 -34.50
C LYS A 223 -6.66 17.16 -35.98
N LYS A 224 -5.76 16.24 -36.38
CA LYS A 224 -5.50 15.94 -37.80
C LYS A 224 -6.55 14.99 -38.42
N ASP A 225 -7.31 14.25 -37.61
CA ASP A 225 -8.36 13.34 -38.09
C ASP A 225 -9.71 13.64 -37.41
N LYS A 226 -10.64 14.19 -38.19
CA LYS A 226 -12.08 14.46 -37.89
C LYS A 226 -12.41 15.67 -37.01
N LYS A 227 -12.82 16.73 -37.71
CA LYS A 227 -13.73 17.78 -37.26
C LYS A 227 -15.18 17.23 -37.34
N SER A 228 -15.70 16.63 -36.27
CA SER A 228 -17.15 16.50 -36.02
C SER A 228 -17.47 15.78 -34.70
N LYS A 229 -18.33 16.42 -33.90
CA LYS A 229 -19.18 15.88 -32.80
C LYS A 229 -18.51 15.07 -31.69
N ASP A 230 -18.35 15.69 -30.51
CA ASP A 230 -19.26 15.38 -29.39
C ASP A 230 -19.09 16.34 -28.19
N ARG A 231 -20.20 16.94 -27.77
CA ARG A 231 -20.33 17.74 -26.54
C ARG A 231 -20.60 16.85 -25.32
N ARG A 232 -19.83 15.79 -25.12
CA ARG A 232 -20.08 14.85 -24.01
C ARG A 232 -18.78 14.45 -23.30
N LYS A 233 -18.31 15.32 -22.41
CA LYS A 233 -17.50 15.00 -21.20
C LYS A 233 -17.18 16.28 -20.42
N LYS A 234 -18.20 16.90 -19.84
CA LYS A 234 -18.05 17.73 -18.63
C LYS A 234 -18.84 17.01 -17.54
N LEU A 235 -18.29 15.92 -17.03
CA LEU A 235 -18.74 15.33 -15.78
C LEU A 235 -17.51 14.98 -14.96
N LYS A 236 -17.47 15.53 -13.74
CA LYS A 236 -16.73 15.07 -12.55
C LYS A 236 -15.23 15.38 -12.44
N GLN A 237 -14.83 16.65 -12.56
CA GLN A 237 -13.54 17.06 -11.95
C GLN A 237 -13.69 17.20 -10.42
N GLU A 238 -14.87 17.63 -9.95
CA GLU A 238 -15.18 17.94 -8.55
C GLU A 238 -15.36 16.71 -7.64
N HIS A 239 -15.48 15.49 -8.19
CA HIS A 239 -15.61 14.26 -7.39
C HIS A 239 -14.26 13.57 -7.09
N ILE A 240 -13.15 14.08 -7.64
CA ILE A 240 -11.83 13.42 -7.59
C ILE A 240 -10.86 14.18 -6.69
N GLN A 241 -10.98 15.51 -6.63
CA GLN A 241 -10.08 16.39 -5.89
C GLN A 241 -10.89 17.44 -5.13
N PHE A 242 -10.49 17.73 -3.89
CA PHE A 242 -10.97 18.91 -3.18
C PHE A 242 -9.79 19.67 -2.58
N THR A 243 -9.94 20.98 -2.50
CA THR A 243 -9.01 21.88 -1.82
C THR A 243 -9.60 22.24 -0.46
N ASP A 244 -8.81 22.11 0.60
CA ASP A 244 -9.18 22.63 1.91
C ASP A 244 -9.03 24.17 1.97
N SER A 245 -9.64 24.81 2.97
CA SER A 245 -9.45 26.23 3.31
C SER A 245 -7.99 26.63 3.52
N SER A 246 -7.12 25.65 3.80
CA SER A 246 -5.68 25.81 3.99
C SER A 246 -4.85 25.74 2.69
N GLY A 247 -5.49 25.60 1.52
CA GLY A 247 -4.83 25.52 0.21
C GLY A 247 -4.30 24.14 -0.19
N ASN A 248 -4.44 23.13 0.67
CA ASN A 248 -4.00 21.76 0.41
C ASN A 248 -4.99 21.01 -0.48
N THR A 249 -4.49 20.29 -1.50
CA THR A 249 -5.31 19.49 -2.42
C THR A 249 -5.28 18.02 -2.04
N PHE A 250 -6.45 17.46 -1.79
CA PHE A 250 -6.62 16.05 -1.45
C PHE A 250 -7.23 15.29 -2.63
N LEU A 251 -6.68 14.12 -2.90
CA LEU A 251 -7.15 13.18 -3.93
C LEU A 251 -7.96 12.06 -3.29
N ARG A 252 -9.12 11.77 -3.89
CA ARG A 252 -9.71 10.43 -3.75
C ARG A 252 -9.00 9.51 -4.75
N PRO A 253 -8.39 8.40 -4.32
CA PRO A 253 -7.87 7.40 -5.24
C PRO A 253 -9.02 6.93 -6.11
N THR A 254 -8.94 7.22 -7.41
CA THR A 254 -9.81 6.56 -8.37
C THR A 254 -9.45 5.10 -8.32
N THR A 255 -10.43 4.22 -8.08
CA THR A 255 -10.24 2.77 -8.09
C THR A 255 -9.36 2.39 -9.29
N SER A 256 -8.11 2.01 -9.02
CA SER A 256 -7.10 1.64 -10.00
C SER A 256 -7.36 0.23 -10.56
N PHE A 257 -8.62 -0.13 -10.77
CA PHE A 257 -9.01 -1.33 -11.50
C PHE A 257 -9.04 -1.07 -13.01
N ASN A 258 -8.01 -0.42 -13.56
CA ASN A 258 -7.87 -0.29 -15.02
C ASN A 258 -7.79 -1.67 -15.71
N TRP A 259 -7.34 -2.70 -14.99
CA TRP A 259 -7.44 -4.11 -15.40
C TRP A 259 -8.88 -4.58 -15.61
N PHE A 260 -9.85 -4.13 -14.81
CA PHE A 260 -11.23 -4.59 -14.89
C PHE A 260 -12.05 -3.78 -15.89
N VAL A 261 -11.68 -2.51 -16.09
CA VAL A 261 -12.36 -1.62 -17.05
C VAL A 261 -11.90 -1.91 -18.49
N ASN A 262 -10.73 -2.53 -18.68
CA ASN A 262 -10.21 -2.90 -20.00
C ASN A 262 -9.43 -4.24 -20.00
N PRO A 263 -10.10 -5.35 -19.65
CA PRO A 263 -9.45 -6.65 -19.42
C PRO A 263 -8.67 -7.14 -20.65
N MET A 264 -9.13 -6.80 -21.86
CA MET A 264 -8.48 -7.21 -23.10
C MET A 264 -7.08 -6.60 -23.28
N LYS A 265 -6.85 -5.34 -22.88
CA LYS A 265 -5.53 -4.70 -23.06
C LYS A 265 -4.51 -5.22 -22.08
N THR A 266 -4.91 -5.44 -20.83
CA THR A 266 -4.02 -5.95 -19.78
C THR A 266 -3.71 -7.44 -20.01
N PHE A 267 -4.70 -8.23 -20.44
CA PHE A 267 -4.51 -9.63 -20.77
C PHE A 267 -3.59 -9.82 -21.99
N ILE A 268 -3.74 -9.00 -23.03
CA ILE A 268 -2.81 -8.98 -24.17
C ILE A 268 -1.41 -8.67 -23.69
N PHE A 269 -1.20 -7.64 -22.86
CA PHE A 269 0.13 -7.25 -22.37
C PHE A 269 0.78 -8.34 -21.49
N LEU A 270 0.01 -8.96 -20.58
CA LEU A 270 0.48 -10.02 -19.68
C LEU A 270 0.79 -11.32 -20.43
N ILE A 271 -0.08 -11.72 -21.35
CA ILE A 271 0.10 -12.93 -22.16
C ILE A 271 1.22 -12.74 -23.16
N TRP A 272 1.32 -11.58 -23.82
CA TRP A 272 2.44 -11.31 -24.72
C TRP A 272 3.78 -11.36 -24.00
N ARG A 273 3.88 -10.87 -22.76
CA ARG A 273 5.16 -10.84 -22.04
C ARG A 273 5.65 -12.23 -21.64
N LYS A 274 4.74 -13.15 -21.30
CA LYS A 274 5.11 -14.52 -20.87
C LYS A 274 5.07 -15.57 -21.99
N PHE A 275 4.13 -15.47 -22.92
CA PHE A 275 3.83 -16.51 -23.91
C PHE A 275 4.27 -16.18 -25.34
N LYS A 276 5.02 -15.10 -25.59
CA LYS A 276 5.50 -14.75 -26.95
C LYS A 276 6.18 -15.92 -27.67
N LYS A 277 7.05 -16.67 -26.96
CA LYS A 277 7.74 -17.85 -27.52
C LYS A 277 6.78 -19.02 -27.78
N PHE A 278 5.80 -19.22 -26.91
CA PHE A 278 4.80 -20.29 -27.03
C PHE A 278 3.85 -20.04 -28.20
N ILE A 279 3.37 -18.80 -28.36
CA ILE A 279 2.49 -18.41 -29.48
C ILE A 279 3.22 -18.60 -30.81
N ILE A 280 4.49 -18.19 -30.91
CA ILE A 280 5.31 -18.39 -32.12
C ILE A 280 5.48 -19.89 -32.42
N ALA A 281 5.76 -20.72 -31.41
CA ALA A 281 5.93 -22.16 -31.59
C ALA A 281 4.65 -22.84 -32.10
N VAL A 282 3.48 -22.48 -31.55
CA VAL A 282 2.18 -23.02 -31.99
C VAL A 282 1.86 -22.62 -33.44
N VAL A 283 2.16 -21.37 -33.84
CA VAL A 283 1.95 -20.91 -35.22
C VAL A 283 2.84 -21.67 -36.20
N ILE A 284 4.12 -21.90 -35.87
CA ILE A 284 5.03 -22.69 -36.71
C ILE A 284 4.53 -24.14 -36.85
N LEU A 285 4.08 -24.75 -35.75
CA LEU A 285 3.55 -26.10 -35.75
C LEU A 285 2.27 -26.23 -36.59
N ALA A 286 1.39 -25.22 -36.54
CA ALA A 286 0.19 -25.16 -37.37
C ALA A 286 0.53 -25.05 -38.87
N ILE A 287 1.50 -24.21 -39.24
CA ILE A 287 1.96 -24.09 -40.64
C ILE A 287 2.56 -25.42 -41.14
N LEU A 288 3.36 -26.10 -40.32
CA LEU A 288 3.92 -27.41 -40.66
C LEU A 288 2.84 -28.48 -40.83
N ALA A 289 1.82 -28.48 -39.98
CA ALA A 289 0.69 -29.40 -40.08
C ALA A 289 -0.10 -29.19 -41.39
N VAL A 290 -0.36 -27.93 -41.75
CA VAL A 290 -1.02 -27.59 -43.03
C VAL A 290 -0.17 -28.01 -44.22
N PHE A 291 1.15 -27.79 -44.17
CA PHE A 291 2.06 -28.22 -45.23
C PHE A 291 2.06 -29.74 -45.42
N LEU A 292 2.09 -30.51 -44.33
CA LEU A 292 1.99 -31.98 -44.38
C LEU A 292 0.65 -32.46 -44.93
N ALA A 293 -0.45 -31.81 -44.53
CA ALA A 293 -1.78 -32.13 -45.06
C ALA A 293 -1.87 -31.88 -46.57
N LEU A 294 -1.28 -30.78 -47.06
CA LEU A 294 -1.22 -30.48 -48.50
C LEU A 294 -0.36 -31.49 -49.26
N LEU A 295 0.78 -31.92 -48.70
CA LEU A 295 1.61 -32.98 -49.30
C LEU A 295 0.83 -34.29 -49.46
N VAL A 296 0.16 -34.76 -48.39
CA VAL A 296 -0.63 -36.00 -48.46
C VAL A 296 -1.79 -35.88 -49.46
N TYR A 297 -2.36 -34.69 -49.61
CA TYR A 297 -3.42 -34.43 -50.57
C TYR A 297 -2.93 -34.45 -52.03
N THR A 298 -1.73 -33.94 -52.32
CA THR A 298 -1.23 -33.81 -53.70
C THR A 298 -0.43 -35.03 -54.20
N LEU A 299 0.17 -35.81 -53.30
CA LEU A 299 0.97 -37.00 -53.64
C LEU A 299 0.21 -38.10 -54.43
N PRO A 300 -1.04 -38.50 -54.09
CA PRO A 300 -1.72 -39.55 -54.85
C PRO A 300 -2.11 -39.10 -56.27
N GLN A 301 -2.30 -37.80 -56.52
CA GLN A 301 -2.59 -37.28 -57.85
C GLN A 301 -1.37 -37.33 -58.78
N GLN A 302 -0.17 -37.06 -58.26
CA GLN A 302 1.05 -37.09 -59.06
C GLN A 302 1.53 -38.52 -59.36
N ILE A 303 1.37 -39.46 -58.42
CA ILE A 303 1.70 -40.87 -58.63
C ILE A 303 0.77 -41.51 -59.67
N SER A 304 -0.53 -41.18 -59.63
CA SER A 304 -1.50 -41.67 -60.63
C SER A 304 -1.20 -41.13 -62.04
N ALA A 305 -0.73 -39.89 -62.16
CA ALA A 305 -0.36 -39.30 -63.44
C ALA A 305 0.94 -39.90 -64.03
N LEU A 306 1.87 -40.37 -63.20
CA LEU A 306 3.08 -41.07 -63.65
C LEU A 306 2.80 -42.53 -64.05
N ILE A 307 1.82 -43.20 -63.46
CA ILE A 307 1.44 -44.59 -63.79
C ILE A 307 0.62 -44.67 -65.09
N VAL A 308 -0.12 -43.62 -65.44
CA VAL A 308 -0.97 -43.61 -66.65
C VAL A 308 -0.20 -43.19 -67.93
N ASN A 309 0.93 -42.50 -67.77
CA ASN A 309 1.74 -41.99 -68.89
C ASN A 309 3.10 -42.70 -69.06
N GLY A 310 3.35 -43.79 -68.34
CA GLY A 310 4.49 -44.69 -68.53
C GLY A 310 4.03 -46.03 -69.09
#